data_AF-A0A523VUM5-F1
#
_entry.id   AF-A0A523VUM5-F1
#
_cell.length_a   1.000
_cell.length_b   1.000
_cell.length_c   1.000
_cell.angle_alpha   90.00
_cell.angle_beta   90.00
_cell.angle_gamma   90.00
#
_symmetry.space_group_name_H-M   'P 1'
#
loop_
_entity.id
_entity.type
_entity.pdbx_description
1 polymer ?
#
loop_
_entity_poly.entity_id
_entity_poly.type
_entity_poly.pdbx_seq_one_letter_code
_entity_poly.pdbx_strand_id
1 'polypeptide(L)'
;MKVRGQPLSDLLSPVIFQFGVGGIGGFIVGYAIKKISKLLAILVGLFVAFLLYLSIQGIITVNYEELWNALANLFAFAKESASWFIGLISLLPFMGSFIAGLLLGFKLG
;
A
#
# COMPACT_ATOMS: atom_id res chain seq x y z
N MET A 1 19.77 32.62 25.72
CA MET A 1 18.34 32.36 25.45
C MET A 1 17.83 33.39 24.44
N LYS A 2 17.53 32.98 23.20
CA LYS A 2 16.92 33.87 22.19
C LYS A 2 15.74 33.15 21.55
N VAL A 3 14.63 33.17 22.29
CA VAL A 3 13.32 32.82 21.76
C VAL A 3 12.82 34.08 21.06
N ARG A 4 13.12 34.23 19.77
CA ARG A 4 12.57 35.30 18.92
C ARG A 4 11.75 34.65 17.82
N GLY A 5 10.49 35.07 17.72
CA GLY A 5 9.48 34.51 16.82
C GLY A 5 10.01 34.27 15.41
N GLN A 6 9.95 33.01 14.99
CA GLN A 6 10.14 32.67 13.58
C GLN A 6 8.92 33.16 12.81
N PRO A 7 9.08 33.83 11.65
CA PRO A 7 7.95 34.21 10.82
C PRO A 7 7.23 32.93 10.36
N LEU A 8 5.90 32.97 10.34
CA LEU A 8 5.06 31.82 9.97
C LEU A 8 5.43 31.22 8.60
N SER A 9 6.05 32.02 7.72
CA SER A 9 6.64 31.60 6.44
C SER A 9 7.66 30.46 6.55
N ASP A 10 8.48 30.46 7.61
CA ASP A 10 9.55 29.49 7.81
C ASP A 10 9.02 28.13 8.28
N LEU A 11 7.80 28.12 8.84
CA LEU A 11 7.06 26.91 9.23
C LEU A 11 6.10 26.41 8.14
N LEU A 12 5.55 27.32 7.32
CA LEU A 12 4.63 26.97 6.24
C LEU A 12 5.33 26.39 5.02
N SER A 13 6.51 26.89 4.65
CA SER A 13 7.24 26.42 3.48
C SER A 13 7.59 24.91 3.55
N PRO A 14 8.12 24.38 4.67
CA PRO A 14 8.41 22.94 4.80
C PRO A 14 7.15 22.07 4.78
N VAL A 15 6.07 22.55 5.40
CA VAL A 15 4.80 21.83 5.48
C VAL A 15 4.16 21.73 4.10
N ILE A 16 4.02 22.84 3.38
CA ILE A 16 3.44 22.86 2.03
C ILE A 16 4.22 21.94 1.08
N PHE A 17 5.55 21.94 1.17
CA PHE A 17 6.40 21.05 0.40
C PHE A 17 6.14 19.57 0.74
N GLN A 18 6.07 19.21 2.03
CA GLN A 18 5.75 17.85 2.46
C GLN A 18 4.36 17.38 2.03
N PHE A 19 3.37 18.29 2.05
CA PHE A 19 2.02 18.01 1.53
C PHE A 19 2.00 17.81 0.01
N GLY A 20 2.75 18.62 -0.73
CA GLY A 20 2.84 18.52 -2.19
C GLY A 20 3.52 17.22 -2.63
N VAL A 21 4.67 16.89 -2.04
CA VAL A 21 5.42 15.67 -2.36
C VAL A 21 4.65 14.43 -1.92
N GLY A 22 4.07 14.43 -0.72
CA GLY A 22 3.26 13.32 -0.23
C GLY A 22 2.00 13.12 -1.08
N GLY A 23 1.23 14.18 -1.35
CA GLY A 23 0.02 14.10 -2.16
C GLY A 23 0.26 13.62 -3.60
N ILE A 24 1.23 14.21 -4.31
CA ILE A 24 1.56 13.80 -5.69
C ILE A 24 2.14 12.38 -5.69
N GLY A 25 3.06 12.08 -4.77
CA GLY A 25 3.65 10.75 -4.64
C GLY A 25 2.58 9.68 -4.36
N GLY A 26 1.69 9.95 -3.41
CA GLY A 26 0.55 9.12 -3.08
C GLY A 26 -0.33 8.89 -4.30
N PHE A 27 -0.67 9.95 -5.04
CA PHE A 27 -1.48 9.86 -6.24
C PHE A 27 -0.89 8.94 -7.31
N ILE A 28 0.40 9.11 -7.63
CA ILE A 28 1.09 8.27 -8.62
C ILE A 28 1.09 6.81 -8.17
N VAL A 29 1.42 6.56 -6.90
CA VAL A 29 1.45 5.21 -6.32
C VAL A 29 0.05 4.59 -6.35
N GLY A 30 -0.97 5.30 -5.90
CA GLY A 30 -2.36 4.83 -5.90
C GLY A 30 -2.86 4.47 -7.29
N TYR A 31 -2.55 5.30 -8.29
CA TYR A 31 -2.90 5.05 -9.69
C TYR A 31 -2.20 3.80 -10.23
N ALA A 32 -0.90 3.65 -9.96
CA ALA A 32 -0.14 2.48 -10.36
C ALA A 32 -0.68 1.19 -9.72
N ILE A 33 -0.95 1.22 -8.40
CA ILE A 33 -1.53 0.09 -7.67
C ILE A 33 -2.81 -0.37 -8.35
N LYS A 34 -3.75 0.54 -8.63
CA LYS A 34 -5.04 0.19 -9.22
C LYS A 34 -4.91 -0.52 -10.57
N LYS A 35 -3.97 -0.08 -11.41
CA LYS A 35 -3.71 -0.69 -12.72
C LYS A 35 -3.08 -2.08 -12.58
N ILE A 36 -2.13 -2.23 -11.67
CA ILE A 36 -1.46 -3.51 -11.37
C ILE A 36 -2.44 -4.49 -10.73
N SER A 37 -3.30 -4.04 -9.82
CA SER A 37 -4.30 -4.87 -9.14
C SER A 37 -5.27 -5.52 -10.13
N LYS A 38 -5.70 -4.81 -11.17
CA LYS A 38 -6.56 -5.39 -12.23
C LYS A 38 -5.87 -6.57 -12.93
N LEU A 39 -4.60 -6.40 -13.30
CA LEU A 39 -3.83 -7.47 -13.96
C LEU A 39 -3.58 -8.65 -13.02
N LEU A 40 -3.19 -8.37 -11.78
CA LEU A 40 -2.96 -9.40 -10.76
C LEU A 40 -4.24 -10.18 -10.43
N ALA A 41 -5.39 -9.51 -10.33
CA ALA A 41 -6.66 -10.18 -10.04
C ALA A 41 -7.01 -11.19 -11.14
N ILE A 42 -6.82 -10.82 -12.41
CA ILE A 42 -7.04 -11.72 -13.55
C ILE A 42 -6.05 -12.88 -13.50
N LEU A 43 -4.77 -12.61 -13.28
CA LEU A 43 -3.72 -13.64 -13.25
C LEU A 43 -3.93 -14.65 -12.12
N VAL A 44 -4.21 -14.16 -10.90
CA VAL A 44 -4.46 -14.99 -9.72
C VAL A 44 -5.75 -15.77 -9.90
N GLY A 45 -6.83 -15.13 -10.37
CA GLY A 45 -8.10 -15.81 -10.63
C GLY A 45 -7.95 -16.93 -11.65
N LEU A 46 -7.23 -16.67 -12.75
CA LEU A 46 -6.95 -17.67 -13.78
C LEU A 46 -6.10 -18.81 -13.24
N PHE A 47 -5.08 -18.50 -12.44
CA PHE A 47 -4.22 -19.50 -11.81
C PHE A 47 -5.00 -20.41 -10.85
N VAL A 48 -5.87 -19.84 -10.01
CA VAL A 48 -6.73 -20.60 -9.09
C VAL A 48 -7.73 -21.45 -9.87
N ALA A 49 -8.36 -20.90 -10.92
CA ALA A 49 -9.27 -21.65 -11.77
C ALA A 49 -8.57 -22.83 -12.46
N PHE A 50 -7.34 -22.63 -12.92
CA PHE A 50 -6.51 -23.69 -13.50
C PHE A 50 -6.18 -24.79 -12.48
N LEU A 51 -5.75 -24.44 -11.27
CA LEU A 51 -5.51 -25.42 -10.21
C LEU A 51 -6.78 -26.19 -9.82
N LEU A 52 -7.91 -25.51 -9.73
CA LEU A 52 -9.19 -26.16 -9.43
C LEU A 52 -9.59 -27.13 -10.54
N TYR A 53 -9.38 -26.76 -11.81
CA TYR A 53 -9.62 -27.66 -12.94
C TYR A 53 -8.75 -28.92 -12.86
N LEU A 54 -7.44 -28.78 -12.61
CA LEU A 54 -6.55 -29.92 -12.43
C LEU A 54 -6.95 -30.78 -11.22
N SER A 55 -7.44 -30.16 -10.15
CA SER A 55 -7.91 -30.85 -8.95
C SER A 55 -9.18 -31.66 -9.21
N ILE A 56 -10.14 -31.11 -9.97
CA ILE A 56 -11.38 -31.82 -10.35
C ILE A 56 -11.07 -33.00 -11.27
N GLN A 57 -10.11 -32.84 -12.19
CA GLN A 57 -9.63 -33.94 -13.05
C GLN A 57 -8.83 -35.01 -12.30
N GLY A 58 -8.54 -34.80 -11.01
CA GLY A 58 -7.73 -35.71 -10.20
C GLY A 58 -6.24 -35.72 -10.56
N ILE A 59 -5.77 -34.75 -11.35
CA ILE A 59 -4.36 -34.62 -11.75
C ILE A 59 -3.51 -34.16 -10.55
N ILE A 60 -4.08 -33.29 -9.71
CA ILE A 60 -3.43 -32.79 -8.48
C ILE A 60 -4.38 -32.90 -7.28
N THR A 61 -3.83 -32.98 -6.08
CA THR A 61 -4.58 -32.85 -4.82
C THR A 61 -4.18 -31.55 -4.14
N VAL A 62 -5.16 -30.68 -3.86
CA VAL A 62 -4.92 -29.39 -3.21
C VAL A 62 -5.11 -29.54 -1.70
N ASN A 63 -4.03 -29.33 -0.93
CA ASN A 63 -4.11 -29.23 0.53
C ASN A 63 -4.55 -27.81 0.92
N TYR A 64 -5.83 -27.65 1.25
CA TYR A 64 -6.38 -26.35 1.64
C TYR A 64 -5.82 -25.82 2.97
N GLU A 65 -5.45 -26.69 3.90
CA GLU A 65 -4.91 -26.29 5.20
C GLU A 65 -3.51 -25.68 5.05
N GLU A 66 -2.63 -26.34 4.30
CA GLU A 66 -1.31 -25.80 3.97
C GLU A 66 -1.40 -24.53 3.14
N LEU A 67 -2.36 -24.45 2.21
CA LEU A 67 -2.60 -23.24 1.43
C LEU A 67 -2.99 -22.06 2.34
N TRP A 68 -3.89 -22.28 3.30
CA TRP A 68 -4.27 -21.25 4.27
C TRP A 68 -3.10 -20.85 5.16
N ASN A 69 -2.27 -21.80 5.60
CA ASN A 69 -1.07 -21.52 6.39
C ASN A 69 -0.06 -20.69 5.59
N ALA A 70 0.16 -21.00 4.31
CA ALA A 70 1.03 -20.22 3.44
C ALA A 70 0.53 -18.78 3.25
N LEU A 71 -0.79 -18.60 3.08
CA LEU A 71 -1.40 -17.27 3.03
C LEU A 71 -1.25 -16.53 4.36
N ALA A 72 -1.51 -17.18 5.49
CA ALA A 72 -1.38 -16.60 6.81
C ALA A 72 0.06 -16.10 7.07
N ASN A 73 1.07 -16.88 6.68
CA ASN A 73 2.48 -16.50 6.78
C ASN A 73 2.82 -15.29 5.90
N LEU A 74 2.27 -15.22 4.69
CA LEU A 74 2.44 -14.06 3.81
C LEU A 74 1.84 -12.79 4.44
N PHE A 75 0.65 -12.89 5.05
CA PHE A 75 0.04 -11.77 5.77
C PHE A 75 0.78 -11.42 7.07
N ALA A 76 1.36 -12.40 7.76
CA ALA A 76 2.16 -12.17 8.95
C ALA A 76 3.43 -11.34 8.64
N PHE A 77 4.12 -11.64 7.55
CA PHE A 77 5.25 -10.84 7.06
C PHE A 77 4.84 -9.38 6.79
N ALA A 78 3.67 -9.17 6.18
CA ALA A 78 3.15 -7.82 5.97
C ALA A 78 2.89 -7.08 7.29
N LYS A 79 2.42 -7.78 8.34
CA LYS A 79 2.24 -7.21 9.68
C LYS A 79 3.55 -6.91 10.39
N GLU A 80 4.59 -7.73 10.23
CA GLU A 80 5.89 -7.50 10.85
C GLU A 80 6.59 -6.26 10.26
N SER A 81 6.35 -6.01 8.97
CA SER A 81 6.72 -4.75 8.33
C SER A 81 5.99 -3.54 8.94
N ALA A 82 4.92 -3.68 9.72
CA ALA A 82 4.27 -2.53 10.35
C ALA A 82 5.21 -1.70 11.26
N SER A 83 6.35 -2.25 11.69
CA SER A 83 7.37 -1.50 12.45
C SER A 83 7.91 -0.26 11.73
N TRP A 84 8.06 -0.26 10.41
CA TRP A 84 8.49 0.93 9.66
C TRP A 84 7.40 2.03 9.63
N PHE A 85 6.12 1.65 9.78
CA PHE A 85 5.03 2.63 9.90
C PHE A 85 5.11 3.45 11.18
N ILE A 86 5.69 2.93 12.26
CA ILE A 86 5.88 3.68 13.51
C ILE A 86 6.79 4.89 13.26
N GLY A 87 7.83 4.74 12.43
CA GLY A 87 8.70 5.85 12.01
C GLY A 87 8.00 6.88 11.11
N LEU A 88 6.94 6.47 10.40
CA LEU A 88 6.13 7.37 9.57
C LEU A 88 5.15 8.23 10.38
N ILE A 89 4.76 7.81 11.59
CA ILE A 89 3.87 8.60 12.46
C ILE A 89 4.49 9.98 12.76
N SER A 90 5.82 10.07 12.84
CA SER A 90 6.54 11.34 13.01
C SER A 90 6.44 12.27 11.79
N LEU A 91 5.96 11.78 10.64
CA LEU A 91 5.78 12.47 9.36
C LEU A 91 4.28 12.72 9.06
N LEU A 92 3.47 12.95 10.09
CA LEU A 92 2.02 13.16 10.01
C LEU A 92 1.54 14.07 8.85
N PRO A 93 2.14 15.28 8.62
CA PRO A 93 1.78 16.13 7.49
C PRO A 93 1.95 15.43 6.13
N PHE A 94 3.08 14.74 5.94
CA PHE A 94 3.34 13.96 4.75
C PHE A 94 2.37 12.78 4.63
N MET A 95 2.19 11.98 5.67
CA MET A 95 1.27 10.83 5.66
C MET A 95 -0.16 11.21 5.32
N GLY A 96 -0.68 12.29 5.92
CA GLY A 96 -2.04 12.76 5.65
C GLY A 96 -2.23 13.11 4.18
N SER A 97 -1.27 13.84 3.61
CA SER A 97 -1.27 14.17 2.20
C SER A 97 -1.10 12.95 1.29
N PHE A 98 -0.22 12.02 1.67
CA PHE A 98 0.08 10.82 0.91
C PHE A 98 -1.11 9.88 0.86
N ILE A 99 -1.79 9.64 1.98
CA ILE A 99 -3.01 8.83 2.02
C ILE A 99 -4.11 9.48 1.17
N ALA A 100 -4.31 10.80 1.30
CA ALA A 100 -5.28 11.51 0.48
C ALA A 100 -4.97 11.38 -1.02
N GLY A 101 -3.71 11.61 -1.40
CA GLY A 101 -3.22 11.41 -2.76
C GLY A 101 -3.43 9.98 -3.24
N LEU A 102 -3.04 8.98 -2.43
CA LEU A 102 -3.16 7.56 -2.73
C LEU A 102 -4.60 7.14 -2.98
N LEU A 103 -5.53 7.56 -2.13
CA LEU A 103 -6.96 7.27 -2.32
C LEU A 103 -7.50 7.89 -3.61
N LEU A 104 -7.12 9.12 -3.92
CA LEU A 104 -7.52 9.80 -5.16
C LEU A 104 -6.92 9.11 -6.40
N GLY A 105 -5.63 8.80 -6.37
CA GLY A 105 -4.93 8.08 -7.43
C GLY A 105 -5.53 6.70 -7.66
N PHE A 106 -5.82 5.97 -6.59
CA PHE A 106 -6.45 4.65 -6.67
C PHE A 106 -7.88 4.70 -7.21
N LYS A 107 -8.64 5.76 -6.88
CA LYS A 107 -9.99 5.97 -7.43
C LYS A 107 -9.96 6.29 -8.92
N LEU A 108 -8.91 6.98 -9.39
CA LEU A 108 -8.78 7.45 -10.77
C LEU A 108 -8.04 6.47 -11.72
N GLY A 109 -7.35 5.45 -11.19
CA GLY A 109 -6.75 4.34 -11.97
C GLY A 109 -7.73 3.23 -12.39
#